data_AF-A0A1G5VKA1-F1
#
_entry.id   AF-A0A1G5VKA1-F1
#
_cell.length_a   1.000
_cell.length_b   1.000
_cell.length_c   1.000
_cell.angle_alpha   90.00
_cell.angle_beta   90.00
_cell.angle_gamma   90.00
#
_symmetry.space_group_name_H-M   'P 1'
#
loop_
_entity.id
_entity.type
_entity.pdbx_description
1 polymer ?
#
loop_
_entity_poly.entity_id
_entity_poly.type
_entity_poly.pdbx_seq_one_letter_code
_entity_poly.pdbx_strand_id
1 'polypeptide(L)' 'MEFCEYCGNLLNDDGRCPWDECPRNAIIDAIAEAKKADEQKDKTAENKTNNNG' A
#
# COMPACT_ATOMS: atom_id res chain seq x y z
N MET A 1 15.02 12.21 -9.87
CA MET A 1 14.46 11.51 -11.05
C MET A 1 14.82 10.05 -10.91
N GLU A 2 13.83 9.20 -10.78
CA GLU A 2 14.01 7.76 -10.64
C GLU A 2 13.43 7.05 -11.86
N PHE A 3 14.04 5.92 -12.21
CA PHE A 3 13.54 5.03 -13.24
C PHE A 3 12.83 3.84 -12.61
N CYS A 4 11.82 3.32 -13.28
CA CYS A 4 11.19 2.06 -12.92
C CYS A 4 12.21 0.92 -13.05
N GLU A 5 12.45 0.18 -11.97
CA GLU A 5 13.38 -0.95 -11.92
C GLU A 5 13.00 -2.13 -12.82
N TYR A 6 11.74 -2.22 -13.27
CA TYR A 6 11.26 -3.31 -14.13
C TYR A 6 11.26 -2.98 -15.62
N CYS A 7 10.87 -1.75 -15.99
CA CYS A 7 10.70 -1.38 -17.40
C CYS A 7 11.63 -0.23 -17.86
N GLY A 8 12.42 0.35 -16.95
CA GLY A 8 13.38 1.41 -17.26
C GLY A 8 12.77 2.78 -17.63
N ASN A 9 11.44 2.93 -17.59
CA ASN A 9 10.79 4.21 -17.86
C ASN A 9 10.92 5.18 -16.69
N LEU A 10 10.86 6.48 -16.98
CA LEU A 10 10.83 7.51 -15.95
C LEU A 10 9.55 7.35 -15.12
N LEU A 11 9.67 7.41 -13.79
CA LEU A 11 8.50 7.39 -12.92
C LEU A 11 7.71 8.69 -13.01
N ASN A 12 6.42 8.59 -12.72
CA ASN A 12 5.56 9.73 -12.44
C ASN A 12 5.95 10.39 -11.11
N ASP A 13 5.43 11.60 -10.86
CA ASP A 13 5.72 12.37 -9.64
C ASP A 13 5.24 11.68 -8.35
N ASP A 14 4.26 10.78 -8.44
CA ASP A 14 3.77 9.95 -7.34
C ASP A 14 4.62 8.69 -7.09
N GLY A 15 5.71 8.52 -7.84
CA GLY A 15 6.60 7.37 -7.75
C GLY A 15 6.06 6.10 -8.41
N ARG A 16 4.93 6.17 -9.13
CA ARG A 16 4.39 5.06 -9.93
C ARG A 16 5.01 5.01 -11.32
N CYS A 17 5.01 3.80 -11.87
CA CYS A 17 5.34 3.59 -13.27
C CYS A 17 4.19 4.12 -14.16
N PRO A 18 4.48 4.77 -15.30
CA PRO A 18 3.44 5.23 -16.23
C PRO A 18 2.62 4.10 -16.88
N TRP A 19 3.06 2.85 -16.75
CA TRP A 19 2.35 1.68 -17.24
C TRP A 19 1.56 1.02 -16.12
N ASP A 20 0.24 0.95 -16.26
CA ASP A 20 -0.66 0.40 -15.24
C ASP A 20 -0.29 -1.05 -14.85
N GLU A 21 0.09 -1.86 -15.84
CA GLU A 21 0.42 -3.29 -15.67
C GLU A 21 1.86 -3.54 -15.17
N CYS A 22 2.58 -2.50 -14.72
CA CYS A 22 3.94 -2.65 -14.26
C CYS A 22 4.00 -3.37 -12.89
N PRO A 23 4.88 -4.37 -12.70
CA PRO A 23 5.04 -5.06 -11.41
C PRO A 23 5.27 -4.13 -10.21
N ARG A 24 5.95 -2.99 -10.41
CA ARG A 24 6.13 -1.96 -9.36
C ARG A 24 4.80 -1.43 -8.84
N ASN A 25 3.85 -1.14 -9.73
CA ASN A 25 2.55 -0.58 -9.35
C ASN A 25 1.76 -1.62 -8.54
N ALA A 26 1.77 -2.89 -8.97
CA ALA A 26 1.15 -3.99 -8.22
C ALA A 26 1.74 -4.15 -6.80
N ILE A 27 3.05 -4.00 -6.64
CA ILE A 27 3.70 -4.05 -5.32
C ILE A 27 3.30 -2.86 -4.44
N ILE A 28 3.27 -1.66 -5.00
CA ILE A 28 2.80 -0.45 -4.29
C ILE A 28 1.37 -0.63 -3.80
N ASP A 29 0.49 -1.19 -4.65
CA ASP A 29 -0.90 -1.46 -4.32
C ASP A 29 -1.02 -2.49 -3.19
N ALA A 30 -0.27 -3.59 -3.27
CA ALA A 30 -0.25 -4.62 -2.23
C ALA A 30 0.22 -4.07 -0.88
N ILE A 31 1.25 -3.21 -0.85
CA ILE A 31 1.71 -2.56 0.38
C ILE A 31 0.65 -1.62 0.93
N ALA A 32 0.00 -0.82 0.08
CA ALA A 32 -1.06 0.09 0.50
C ALA A 32 -2.27 -0.66 1.08
N GLU A 33 -2.64 -1.79 0.49
CA GLU A 33 -3.70 -2.67 1.00
C GLU A 33 -3.31 -3.30 2.35
N ALA A 34 -2.09 -3.83 2.48
CA ALA A 34 -1.60 -4.38 3.73
C ALA A 34 -1.62 -3.34 4.87
N LYS A 35 -1.17 -2.11 4.61
CA LYS A 35 -1.24 -1.02 5.59
C LYS A 35 -2.67 -0.71 6.03
N LYS A 36 -3.61 -0.62 5.08
CA LYS A 36 -5.03 -0.41 5.40
C LYS A 36 -5.61 -1.55 6.24
N ALA A 37 -5.20 -2.79 5.97
CA ALA A 37 -5.65 -3.95 6.74
C ALA A 37 -5.10 -3.93 8.17
N ASP A 38 -3.85 -3.53 8.37
CA ASP A 38 -3.24 -3.43 9.70
C ASP A 38 -3.82 -2.28 10.52
N GLU A 39 -4.05 -1.11 9.91
CA GLU A 39 -4.74 0.02 10.57
C GLU A 39 -6.18 -0.33 11.04
N GLN A 40 -6.85 -1.27 10.38
CA GLN A 40 -8.18 -1.75 10.79
C GLN A 40 -8.13 -2.75 11.95
N LYS A 41 -7.03 -3.50 12.11
CA LYS A 41 -6.84 -4.43 13.23
C LYS A 41 -6.69 -3.69 14.55
N ASP A 42 -5.98 -2.55 14.56
CA ASP A 42 -5.81 -1.74 15.76
C ASP A 42 -7.15 -1.17 16.29
N LYS A 43 -8.07 -0.78 15.39
CA LYS A 43 -9.41 -0.29 15.76
C LYS A 43 -10.34 -1.37 16.30
N THR A 44 -10.08 -2.64 16.00
CA THR A 44 -10.93 -3.76 16.45
C THR A 44 -10.48 -4.29 17.82
N ALA A 45 -9.22 -4.08 18.22
CA ALA A 45 -8.71 -4.47 19.52
C ALA A 45 -9.25 -3.58 20.67
N GLU A 46 -9.46 -2.29 20.45
CA GLU A 46 -10.01 -1.38 21.48
C GLU A 46 -11.48 -1.66 21.83
N ASN A 47 -12.26 -2.28 20.95
CA ASN A 47 -13.69 -2.53 21.20
C ASN A 47 -13.98 -3.85 21.93
N LYS A 48 -12.97 -4.70 22.19
CA LYS A 48 -13.17 -5.98 22.89
C LYS A 48 -12.84 -5.96 24.39
N THR A 49 -12.43 -4.82 24.95
CA THR A 49 -12.05 -4.75 26.38
C THR A 49 -13.13 -4.12 27.26
N ASN A 50 -14.14 -3.44 26.72
CA ASN A 50 -15.12 -2.67 27.51
C ASN A 50 -16.51 -3.32 27.54
N ASN A 51 -16.62 -4.61 27.88
CA ASN A 51 -17.91 -5.22 28.26
C ASN A 51 -17.66 -6.35 29.26
N ASN A 52 -17.35 -5.99 30.50
CA ASN A 52 -17.61 -6.79 31.70
C ASN A 52 -17.64 -5.79 32.87
N GLY A 53 -18.81 -5.20 33.09
CA GLY A 53 -19.17 -4.43 34.28
C GLY A 53 -20.12 -5.23 35.15
#